data_AF-A0A940EYH8-F1
#
_entry.id   AF-A0A940EYH8-F1
#
_cell.length_a   1.000
_cell.length_b   1.000
_cell.length_c   1.000
_cell.angle_alpha   90.00
_cell.angle_beta   90.00
_cell.angle_gamma   90.00
#
_symmetry.space_group_name_H-M   'P 1'
#
loop_
_entity.id
_entity.type
_entity.pdbx_description
1 polymer ?
#
loop_
_entity_poly.entity_id
_entity_poly.type
_entity_poly.pdbx_seq_one_letter_code
_entity_poly.pdbx_strand_id
1 'polypeptide(L)'
;MSTPGTAARSLAFLALAALAACGSAPTPPDRRAAPAQVPAGFPAEFYERAAARGDNVQRVDPAGSLVTLTVGRAGSLARLGHDHVIASRSVQGYVAPGLGRADLYVPLAELTVDEAALRAQAGLATQPTDADIEGTRSNMRDKVLQVQAFPYALVRVRNVEPQALSPGRTQAFVSVTLLGITRTSTVPLDLDTTPEETTARGTLQLKQSDFGIAPFSLFGGALQVKDEVEVRFELRARKAIYPAPITVIFPSRSSMASATREKSALPSA
;
A
#
# COMPACT_ATOMS: atom_id res chain seq x y z
N MET A 1 74.03 -45.75 -4.49
CA MET A 1 73.50 -45.91 -3.12
C MET A 1 72.01 -46.03 -3.24
N SER A 2 71.51 -47.21 -2.86
CA SER A 2 70.17 -47.74 -3.11
C SER A 2 69.15 -47.29 -2.05
N THR A 3 67.88 -47.38 -2.42
CA THR A 3 66.62 -47.32 -1.62
C THR A 3 66.58 -48.37 -0.48
N PRO A 4 65.53 -48.58 0.36
CA PRO A 4 64.14 -48.04 0.39
C PRO A 4 63.56 -47.73 1.81
N GLY A 5 62.28 -47.39 1.91
CA GLY A 5 61.53 -47.34 3.18
C GLY A 5 60.01 -47.26 3.00
N THR A 6 59.37 -48.42 3.04
CA THR A 6 57.96 -48.74 2.77
C THR A 6 57.00 -48.43 3.92
N ALA A 7 55.75 -48.09 3.54
CA ALA A 7 54.45 -48.54 4.09
C ALA A 7 54.21 -48.62 5.62
N ALA A 8 53.08 -48.08 6.08
CA ALA A 8 51.88 -48.87 6.37
C ALA A 8 50.80 -48.08 7.13
N ARG A 9 49.56 -48.43 6.79
CA ARG A 9 48.28 -48.07 7.40
C ARG A 9 48.21 -48.52 8.88
N SER A 10 47.41 -47.84 9.71
CA SER A 10 46.24 -48.43 10.41
C SER A 10 45.73 -47.65 11.64
N LEU A 11 44.40 -47.55 11.70
CA LEU A 11 43.49 -47.56 12.85
C LEU A 11 43.52 -46.47 13.96
N ALA A 12 42.47 -45.64 13.91
CA ALA A 12 41.40 -45.50 14.93
C ALA A 12 41.72 -45.75 16.41
N PHE A 13 41.50 -44.75 17.28
CA PHE A 13 40.28 -44.63 18.11
C PHE A 13 40.44 -43.55 19.20
N LEU A 14 39.27 -42.98 19.55
CA LEU A 14 38.83 -42.50 20.87
C LEU A 14 39.11 -41.05 21.34
N ALA A 15 37.97 -40.43 21.68
CA ALA A 15 37.68 -39.70 22.92
C ALA A 15 37.91 -38.17 22.97
N LEU A 16 36.86 -37.46 22.58
CA LEU A 16 36.01 -36.61 23.44
C LEU A 16 36.71 -35.73 24.50
N ALA A 17 36.73 -34.42 24.26
CA ALA A 17 36.56 -33.42 25.34
C ALA A 17 35.89 -32.16 24.80
N ALA A 18 34.81 -31.78 25.48
CA ALA A 18 33.88 -30.72 25.16
C ALA A 18 34.51 -29.31 25.22
N LEU A 19 33.94 -28.38 24.45
CA LEU A 19 33.63 -27.04 24.92
C LEU A 19 32.39 -26.54 24.16
N ALA A 20 31.26 -26.60 24.86
CA ALA A 20 30.06 -25.89 24.52
C ALA A 20 30.36 -24.38 24.54
N ALA A 21 30.27 -23.75 23.38
CA ALA A 21 30.05 -22.32 23.27
C ALA A 21 28.72 -22.14 22.54
N CYS A 22 27.67 -21.86 23.32
CA CYS A 22 26.38 -21.42 22.82
C CYS A 22 26.57 -20.06 22.14
N GLY A 23 26.93 -20.07 20.85
CA GLY A 23 26.79 -18.92 19.99
C GLY A 23 25.31 -18.75 19.67
N SER A 24 24.65 -17.78 20.30
CA SER A 24 23.34 -17.30 19.87
C SER A 24 23.47 -16.89 18.40
N ALA A 25 22.84 -17.62 17.48
CA ALA A 25 22.73 -17.16 16.11
C ALA A 25 22.05 -15.78 16.13
N PRO A 26 22.58 -14.76 15.44
CA PRO A 26 21.90 -13.47 15.36
C PRO A 26 20.54 -13.72 14.73
N THR A 27 19.48 -13.41 15.48
CA THR A 27 18.12 -13.39 14.96
C THR A 27 18.13 -12.47 13.75
N PRO A 28 17.76 -12.94 12.54
CA PRO A 28 17.60 -12.04 11.41
C PRO A 28 16.62 -10.95 11.86
N PRO A 29 16.91 -9.65 11.64
CA PRO A 29 16.01 -8.60 12.05
C PRO A 29 14.64 -8.93 11.48
N ASP A 30 13.66 -9.05 12.36
CA ASP A 30 12.25 -9.17 12.01
C ASP A 30 11.94 -7.96 11.14
N ARG A 31 12.01 -8.14 9.81
CA ARG A 31 11.63 -7.13 8.82
C ARG A 31 10.12 -7.10 8.78
N ARG A 32 9.51 -6.86 9.94
CA ARG A 32 8.22 -6.20 10.01
C ARG A 32 8.49 -4.84 9.37
N ALA A 33 8.11 -4.71 8.09
CA ALA A 33 8.15 -3.43 7.41
C ALA A 33 7.59 -2.39 8.40
N ALA A 34 8.39 -1.36 8.70
CA ALA A 34 7.91 -0.25 9.51
C ALA A 34 6.55 0.15 8.91
N PRO A 35 5.47 0.28 9.73
CA PRO A 35 4.14 0.56 9.20
C PRO A 35 4.27 1.77 8.27
N ALA A 36 3.91 1.57 7.00
CA ALA A 36 4.05 2.62 5.99
C ALA A 36 3.42 3.89 6.53
N GLN A 37 4.26 4.91 6.76
CA GLN A 37 3.84 6.13 7.44
C GLN A 37 2.74 6.80 6.62
N VAL A 38 1.75 7.40 7.27
CA VAL A 38 0.68 8.10 6.53
C VAL A 38 1.32 9.22 5.69
N PRO A 39 0.94 9.37 4.40
CA PRO A 39 1.52 10.41 3.55
C PRO A 39 1.31 11.81 4.14
N ALA A 40 2.29 12.70 3.97
CA ALA A 40 2.16 14.10 4.36
C ALA A 40 0.96 14.75 3.64
N GLY A 41 0.15 15.51 4.39
CA GLY A 41 -1.05 16.18 3.86
C GLY A 41 -2.22 15.24 3.55
N PHE A 42 -2.14 13.95 3.90
CA PHE A 42 -3.27 13.04 3.78
C PHE A 42 -4.42 13.48 4.72
N PRO A 43 -5.68 13.58 4.24
CA PRO A 43 -6.75 14.27 4.95
C PRO A 43 -7.42 13.40 6.04
N ALA A 44 -6.65 12.70 6.87
CA ALA A 44 -7.17 11.80 7.91
C ALA A 44 -8.13 12.53 8.88
N GLU A 45 -7.77 13.74 9.31
CA GLU A 45 -8.59 14.51 10.25
C GLU A 45 -9.99 14.84 9.72
N PHE A 46 -10.17 14.96 8.39
CA PHE A 46 -11.49 15.16 7.81
C PHE A 46 -12.40 13.97 8.16
N TYR A 47 -11.87 12.76 8.02
CA TYR A 47 -12.59 11.51 8.27
C TYR A 47 -12.85 11.29 9.74
N GLU A 48 -11.89 11.61 10.60
CA GLU A 48 -12.08 11.59 12.05
C GLU A 48 -13.18 12.55 12.50
N ARG A 49 -13.18 13.79 11.97
CA ARG A 49 -14.25 14.77 12.25
C ARG A 49 -15.60 14.34 11.69
N ALA A 50 -15.64 13.70 10.51
CA ALA A 50 -16.87 13.18 9.94
C ALA A 50 -17.45 12.06 10.80
N ALA A 51 -16.61 11.09 11.20
CA ALA A 51 -17.01 10.03 12.12
C ALA A 51 -17.51 10.57 13.46
N ALA A 52 -16.86 11.60 14.02
CA ALA A 52 -17.29 12.25 15.26
C ALA A 52 -18.66 12.94 15.16
N ARG A 53 -19.09 13.34 13.95
CA ARG A 53 -20.45 13.86 13.71
C ARG A 53 -21.49 12.76 13.41
N GLY A 54 -21.07 11.50 13.39
CA GLY A 54 -21.93 10.36 13.08
C GLY A 54 -22.00 10.00 11.59
N ASP A 55 -21.17 10.60 10.73
CA ASP A 55 -21.09 10.18 9.33
C ASP A 55 -20.54 8.74 9.24
N ASN A 56 -21.06 7.94 8.30
CA ASN A 56 -20.50 6.61 8.03
C ASN A 56 -19.09 6.76 7.41
N VAL A 57 -18.07 6.43 8.20
CA VAL A 57 -16.67 6.42 7.78
C VAL A 57 -16.08 5.03 7.96
N GLN A 58 -15.46 4.55 6.89
CA GLN A 58 -14.86 3.24 6.78
C GLN A 58 -13.38 3.40 6.42
N ARG A 59 -12.55 2.47 6.90
CA ARG A 59 -11.13 2.39 6.58
C ARG A 59 -10.91 1.28 5.56
N VAL A 60 -10.07 1.53 4.56
CA VAL A 60 -9.67 0.49 3.60
C VAL A 60 -9.02 -0.67 4.37
N ASP A 61 -9.45 -1.88 4.01
CA ASP A 61 -8.88 -3.14 4.45
C ASP A 61 -7.87 -3.62 3.40
N PRO A 62 -6.55 -3.51 3.64
CA PRO A 62 -5.55 -3.91 2.66
C PRO A 62 -5.63 -5.40 2.33
N ALA A 63 -5.93 -6.25 3.32
CA ALA A 63 -5.99 -7.71 3.14
C ALA A 63 -7.15 -8.15 2.21
N GLY A 64 -8.23 -7.37 2.17
CA GLY A 64 -9.38 -7.58 1.30
C GLY A 64 -9.34 -6.73 0.02
N SER A 65 -8.22 -6.06 -0.28
CA SER A 65 -8.11 -5.14 -1.41
C SER A 65 -7.00 -5.56 -2.39
N LEU A 66 -7.26 -5.38 -3.67
CA LEU A 66 -6.31 -5.63 -4.74
C LEU A 66 -6.42 -4.54 -5.81
N VAL A 67 -5.28 -3.99 -6.20
CA VAL A 67 -5.13 -3.19 -7.42
C VAL A 67 -4.14 -3.90 -8.32
N THR A 68 -4.51 -4.11 -9.59
CA THR A 68 -3.61 -4.66 -10.60
C THR A 68 -3.45 -3.70 -11.76
N LEU A 69 -2.25 -3.64 -12.30
CA LEU A 69 -1.92 -2.86 -13.49
C LEU A 69 -1.42 -3.83 -14.55
N THR A 70 -2.04 -3.82 -15.73
CA THR A 70 -1.54 -4.57 -16.89
C THR A 70 -0.75 -3.62 -17.78
N VAL A 71 0.55 -3.91 -17.91
CA VAL A 71 1.49 -3.10 -18.67
C VAL A 71 1.87 -3.87 -19.92
N GLY A 72 1.41 -3.36 -21.07
CA GLY A 72 1.64 -4.02 -22.35
C GLY A 72 2.91 -3.57 -23.03
N ARG A 73 3.37 -4.35 -24.01
CA ARG A 73 4.46 -3.99 -24.92
C ARG A 73 3.96 -3.57 -26.31
N ALA A 74 4.80 -2.82 -27.02
CA ALA A 74 4.58 -2.22 -28.33
C ALA A 74 5.86 -2.25 -29.17
N GLY A 75 5.75 -1.90 -30.45
CA GLY A 75 6.85 -1.87 -31.42
C GLY A 75 6.92 -3.11 -32.33
N SER A 76 7.72 -3.04 -33.39
CA SER A 76 7.86 -4.11 -34.39
C SER A 76 8.49 -5.40 -33.84
N LEU A 77 9.30 -5.28 -32.79
CA LEU A 77 9.96 -6.37 -32.06
C LEU A 77 9.26 -6.68 -30.74
N ALA A 78 8.01 -6.25 -30.53
CA ALA A 78 7.29 -6.47 -29.29
C ALA A 78 7.32 -7.97 -28.88
N ARG A 79 7.23 -8.89 -29.84
CA ARG A 79 7.27 -10.35 -29.60
C ARG A 79 8.49 -10.85 -28.83
N LEU A 80 9.58 -10.09 -28.77
CA LEU A 80 10.81 -10.43 -28.04
C LEU A 80 10.78 -10.01 -26.56
N GLY A 81 9.74 -9.29 -26.10
CA GLY A 81 9.56 -8.92 -24.71
C GLY A 81 8.38 -9.63 -24.04
N HIS A 82 8.07 -9.18 -22.83
CA HIS A 82 6.93 -9.66 -22.04
C HIS A 82 5.96 -8.52 -21.73
N ASP A 83 4.67 -8.83 -21.65
CA ASP A 83 3.70 -7.98 -20.93
C ASP A 83 3.85 -8.28 -19.43
N HIS A 84 3.55 -7.30 -18.58
CA HIS A 84 3.72 -7.40 -17.13
C HIS A 84 2.42 -7.14 -16.39
N VAL A 85 2.25 -7.79 -15.23
CA VAL A 85 1.24 -7.41 -14.23
C VAL A 85 1.94 -6.87 -13.00
N ILE A 86 1.54 -5.68 -12.55
CA ILE A 86 1.97 -5.09 -11.28
C ILE A 86 0.80 -5.16 -10.32
N ALA A 87 1.03 -5.40 -9.04
CA ALA A 87 -0.04 -5.46 -8.05
C ALA A 87 0.27 -4.70 -6.76
N SER A 88 -0.81 -4.21 -6.12
CA SER A 88 -0.79 -3.69 -4.76
C SER A 88 -1.85 -4.38 -3.90
N ARG A 89 -1.44 -4.79 -2.70
CA ARG A 89 -2.30 -5.31 -1.60
C ARG A 89 -2.13 -4.53 -0.31
N SER A 90 -1.58 -3.33 -0.42
CA SER A 90 -1.26 -2.45 0.71
C SER A 90 -1.89 -1.08 0.58
N VAL A 91 -2.91 -0.97 -0.28
CA VAL A 91 -3.74 0.23 -0.40
C VAL A 91 -4.37 0.54 0.95
N GLN A 92 -4.27 1.80 1.36
CA GLN A 92 -4.81 2.29 2.61
C GLN A 92 -5.62 3.56 2.37
N GLY A 93 -6.44 3.94 3.33
CA GLY A 93 -7.19 5.19 3.28
C GLY A 93 -8.56 5.10 3.92
N TYR A 94 -9.41 6.05 3.56
CA TYR A 94 -10.75 6.19 4.12
C TYR A 94 -11.80 6.35 3.03
N VAL A 95 -12.99 5.83 3.32
CA VAL A 95 -14.20 5.94 2.51
C VAL A 95 -15.30 6.52 3.40
N ALA A 96 -15.98 7.55 2.91
CA ALA A 96 -17.18 8.12 3.51
C ALA A 96 -18.32 8.02 2.49
N PRO A 97 -19.01 6.87 2.38
CA PRO A 97 -19.96 6.60 1.29
C PRO A 97 -21.09 7.63 1.24
N GLY A 98 -21.65 8.00 2.41
CA GLY A 98 -22.72 9.00 2.49
C GLY A 98 -22.31 10.41 2.07
N LEU A 99 -21.01 10.68 1.96
CA LEU A 99 -20.46 11.95 1.48
C LEU A 99 -19.95 11.85 0.02
N GLY A 100 -20.11 10.70 -0.63
CA GLY A 100 -19.59 10.45 -1.97
C GLY A 100 -18.08 10.69 -2.08
N ARG A 101 -17.32 10.32 -1.04
CA ARG A 101 -15.93 10.73 -0.87
C ARG A 101 -15.02 9.57 -0.43
N ALA A 102 -13.87 9.43 -1.08
CA ALA A 102 -12.74 8.64 -0.57
C ALA A 102 -11.40 9.35 -0.80
N ASP A 103 -10.43 9.08 0.05
CA ASP A 103 -9.04 9.49 -0.11
C ASP A 103 -8.19 8.27 0.27
N LEU A 104 -7.36 7.80 -0.66
CA LEU A 104 -6.55 6.59 -0.56
C LEU A 104 -5.08 6.89 -0.86
N TYR A 105 -4.20 6.01 -0.41
CA TYR A 105 -2.80 6.01 -0.80
C TYR A 105 -2.28 4.59 -1.00
N VAL A 106 -1.35 4.46 -1.94
CA VAL A 106 -0.71 3.20 -2.31
C VAL A 106 0.79 3.31 -2.03
N PRO A 107 1.35 2.52 -1.08
CA PRO A 107 2.79 2.43 -0.88
C PRO A 107 3.47 1.84 -2.12
N LEU A 108 4.18 2.67 -2.87
CA LEU A 108 4.78 2.25 -4.16
C LEU A 108 5.94 1.28 -3.97
N ALA A 109 6.59 1.33 -2.81
CA ALA A 109 7.68 0.43 -2.42
C ALA A 109 7.24 -1.03 -2.24
N GLU A 110 5.93 -1.28 -2.06
CA GLU A 110 5.34 -2.59 -1.79
C GLU A 110 4.68 -3.23 -3.02
N LEU A 111 4.81 -2.59 -4.18
CA LEU A 111 4.30 -3.13 -5.43
C LEU A 111 5.04 -4.43 -5.79
N THR A 112 4.27 -5.46 -6.12
CA THR A 112 4.78 -6.72 -6.64
C THR A 112 4.68 -6.73 -8.17
N VAL A 113 5.50 -7.57 -8.80
CA VAL A 113 5.55 -7.72 -10.25
C VAL A 113 5.41 -9.20 -10.56
N ASP A 114 4.56 -9.51 -11.53
CA ASP A 114 4.45 -10.81 -12.20
C ASP A 114 4.15 -12.00 -11.30
N GLU A 115 3.25 -11.80 -10.33
CA GLU A 115 2.67 -12.91 -9.59
C GLU A 115 1.96 -13.89 -10.55
N ALA A 116 2.35 -15.17 -10.49
CA ALA A 116 1.88 -16.19 -11.43
C ALA A 116 0.35 -16.26 -11.56
N ALA A 117 -0.37 -16.20 -10.43
CA ALA A 117 -1.83 -16.22 -10.41
C ALA A 117 -2.45 -15.00 -11.13
N LEU A 118 -1.88 -13.81 -10.94
CA LEU A 118 -2.38 -12.58 -11.56
C LEU A 118 -2.05 -12.53 -13.05
N ARG A 119 -0.88 -13.03 -13.47
CA ARG A 119 -0.54 -13.19 -14.90
C ARG A 119 -1.53 -14.12 -15.61
N ALA A 120 -1.87 -15.24 -14.99
CA ALA A 120 -2.86 -16.17 -15.52
C ALA A 120 -4.25 -15.52 -15.63
N GLN A 121 -4.69 -14.77 -14.61
CA GLN A 121 -5.94 -14.01 -14.64
C GLN A 121 -5.96 -12.93 -15.73
N ALA A 122 -4.83 -12.29 -15.99
CA ALA A 122 -4.67 -11.30 -17.06
C ALA A 122 -4.51 -11.92 -18.47
N GLY A 123 -4.45 -13.25 -18.58
CA GLY A 123 -4.31 -13.95 -19.87
C GLY A 123 -2.93 -13.77 -20.52
N LEU A 124 -1.89 -13.47 -19.75
CA LEU A 124 -0.55 -13.26 -20.28
C LEU A 124 0.14 -14.60 -20.58
N ALA A 125 0.36 -14.89 -21.86
CA ALA A 125 0.90 -16.17 -22.31
C ALA A 125 2.42 -16.32 -22.13
N THR A 126 3.16 -15.20 -22.10
CA THR A 126 4.61 -15.23 -21.89
C THR A 126 4.94 -15.45 -20.41
N GLN A 127 6.13 -15.97 -20.09
CA GLN A 127 6.59 -16.12 -18.72
C GLN A 127 7.98 -15.49 -18.57
N PRO A 128 8.10 -14.32 -17.92
CA PRO A 128 9.40 -13.74 -17.62
C PRO A 128 10.16 -14.63 -16.63
N THR A 129 11.49 -14.59 -16.71
CA THR A 129 12.33 -15.27 -15.71
C THR A 129 12.32 -14.51 -14.38
N ASP A 130 12.68 -15.16 -13.27
CA ASP A 130 12.78 -14.48 -11.97
C ASP A 130 13.73 -13.27 -12.00
N ALA A 131 14.79 -13.35 -12.80
CA ALA A 131 15.72 -12.24 -13.02
C ALA A 131 15.07 -11.07 -13.77
N ASP A 132 14.24 -11.35 -14.79
CA ASP A 132 13.48 -10.32 -15.50
C ASP A 132 12.46 -9.65 -14.59
N ILE A 133 11.78 -10.44 -13.74
CA ILE A 133 10.81 -9.93 -12.77
C ILE A 133 11.51 -9.01 -11.75
N GLU A 134 12.64 -9.43 -11.18
CA GLU A 134 13.41 -8.61 -10.25
C GLU A 134 13.95 -7.33 -10.91
N GLY A 135 14.51 -7.46 -12.13
CA GLY A 135 14.99 -6.32 -12.89
C GLY A 135 13.88 -5.32 -13.20
N THR A 136 12.69 -5.81 -13.59
CA THR A 136 11.50 -4.99 -13.82
C THR A 136 11.07 -4.29 -12.54
N ARG A 137 11.03 -5.00 -11.42
CA ARG A 137 10.64 -4.43 -10.11
C ARG A 137 11.60 -3.34 -9.65
N SER A 138 12.91 -3.58 -9.70
CA SER A 138 13.91 -2.56 -9.33
C SER A 138 13.85 -1.36 -10.27
N ASN A 139 13.78 -1.57 -11.59
CA ASN A 139 13.69 -0.47 -12.54
C ASN A 139 12.42 0.37 -12.33
N MET A 140 11.28 -0.28 -12.13
CA MET A 140 10.01 0.37 -11.83
C MET A 140 10.11 1.18 -10.53
N ARG A 141 10.61 0.58 -9.46
CA ARG A 141 10.71 1.20 -8.13
C ARG A 141 11.64 2.41 -8.12
N ASP A 142 12.85 2.25 -8.65
CA ASP A 142 13.91 3.22 -8.43
C ASP A 142 13.98 4.28 -9.52
N LYS A 143 13.77 3.88 -10.80
CA LYS A 143 13.92 4.80 -11.94
C LYS A 143 12.59 5.40 -12.39
N VAL A 144 11.53 4.60 -12.42
CA VAL A 144 10.22 5.06 -12.91
C VAL A 144 9.46 5.79 -11.80
N LEU A 145 9.19 5.11 -10.69
CA LEU A 145 8.36 5.61 -9.59
C LEU A 145 9.14 6.44 -8.56
N GLN A 146 10.48 6.34 -8.57
CA GLN A 146 11.36 7.11 -7.69
C GLN A 146 10.90 7.06 -6.22
N VAL A 147 10.62 5.86 -5.71
CA VAL A 147 9.86 5.69 -4.45
C VAL A 147 10.50 6.31 -3.21
N GLN A 148 11.80 6.64 -3.26
CA GLN A 148 12.47 7.37 -2.18
C GLN A 148 12.01 8.85 -2.12
N ALA A 149 11.80 9.47 -3.27
CA ALA A 149 11.29 10.84 -3.38
C ALA A 149 9.75 10.87 -3.35
N PHE A 150 9.11 9.88 -3.98
CA PHE A 150 7.66 9.77 -4.09
C PHE A 150 7.18 8.41 -3.56
N PRO A 151 7.10 8.21 -2.23
CA PRO A 151 6.77 6.90 -1.65
C PRO A 151 5.33 6.42 -1.91
N TYR A 152 4.44 7.32 -2.32
CA TYR A 152 3.01 7.03 -2.47
C TYR A 152 2.44 7.52 -3.80
N ALA A 153 1.52 6.74 -4.36
CA ALA A 153 0.47 7.28 -5.22
C ALA A 153 -0.73 7.67 -4.35
N LEU A 154 -1.33 8.83 -4.60
CA LEU A 154 -2.51 9.30 -3.87
C LEU A 154 -3.72 9.23 -4.78
N VAL A 155 -4.85 8.75 -4.26
CA VAL A 155 -6.11 8.68 -5.00
C VAL A 155 -7.17 9.45 -4.24
N ARG A 156 -7.84 10.37 -4.92
CA ARG A 156 -8.94 11.16 -4.38
C ARG A 156 -10.20 10.89 -5.19
N VAL A 157 -11.26 10.48 -4.52
CA VAL A 157 -12.56 10.18 -5.13
C VAL A 157 -13.57 11.20 -4.64
N ARG A 158 -14.28 11.84 -5.58
CA ARG A 158 -15.34 12.82 -5.32
C ARG A 158 -16.53 12.54 -6.23
N ASN A 159 -17.69 13.08 -5.87
CA ASN A 159 -18.92 13.05 -6.68
C ASN A 159 -19.27 11.63 -7.13
N VAL A 160 -19.36 10.72 -6.16
CA VAL A 160 -19.85 9.37 -6.41
C VAL A 160 -21.35 9.43 -6.62
N GLU A 161 -21.81 9.18 -7.84
CA GLU A 161 -23.22 9.33 -8.22
C GLU A 161 -23.67 8.25 -9.23
N PRO A 162 -24.96 7.89 -9.26
CA PRO A 162 -25.48 7.01 -10.30
C PRO A 162 -25.27 7.60 -11.70
N GLN A 163 -24.95 6.75 -12.68
CA GLN A 163 -24.86 7.18 -14.07
C GLN A 163 -26.24 7.46 -14.65
N ALA A 164 -26.44 8.69 -15.12
CA ALA A 164 -27.73 9.14 -15.67
C ALA A 164 -28.23 8.27 -16.84
N LEU A 165 -27.31 7.72 -17.65
CA LEU A 165 -27.63 6.96 -18.87
C LEU A 165 -27.45 5.43 -18.70
N SER A 166 -27.15 4.95 -17.49
CA SER A 166 -26.90 3.52 -17.23
C SER A 166 -27.39 3.13 -15.83
N PRO A 167 -28.70 2.80 -15.70
CA PRO A 167 -29.29 2.39 -14.43
C PRO A 167 -28.49 1.26 -13.78
N GLY A 168 -28.17 1.42 -12.49
CA GLY A 168 -27.39 0.44 -11.72
C GLY A 168 -25.87 0.59 -11.82
N ARG A 169 -25.36 1.51 -12.65
CA ARG A 169 -23.93 1.86 -12.67
C ARG A 169 -23.66 3.16 -11.93
N THR A 170 -22.53 3.24 -11.24
CA THR A 170 -22.07 4.45 -10.56
C THR A 170 -20.87 5.04 -11.31
N GLN A 171 -20.69 6.35 -11.24
CA GLN A 171 -19.47 7.02 -11.67
C GLN A 171 -18.90 7.86 -10.53
N ALA A 172 -17.60 8.12 -10.59
CA ALA A 172 -16.95 9.06 -9.69
C ALA A 172 -15.85 9.85 -10.39
N PHE A 173 -15.58 11.05 -9.88
CA PHE A 173 -14.37 11.79 -10.23
C PHE A 173 -13.19 11.26 -9.43
N VAL A 174 -12.27 10.61 -10.12
CA VAL A 174 -11.08 10.01 -9.52
C VAL A 174 -9.87 10.84 -9.93
N SER A 175 -9.20 11.43 -8.95
CA SER A 175 -7.93 12.13 -9.13
C SER A 175 -6.79 11.25 -8.63
N VAL A 176 -5.90 10.85 -9.52
CA VAL A 176 -4.69 10.09 -9.20
C VAL A 176 -3.52 11.07 -9.18
N THR A 177 -2.71 11.03 -8.13
CA THR A 177 -1.45 11.77 -8.02
C THR A 177 -0.30 10.80 -8.00
N LEU A 178 0.60 10.92 -8.98
CA LEU A 178 1.79 10.09 -9.13
C LEU A 178 2.95 11.00 -9.54
N LEU A 179 4.12 10.83 -8.91
CA LEU A 179 5.29 11.71 -9.12
C LEU A 179 4.97 13.21 -8.96
N GLY A 180 4.05 13.54 -8.05
CA GLY A 180 3.59 14.92 -7.80
C GLY A 180 2.63 15.49 -8.85
N ILE A 181 2.32 14.76 -9.93
CA ILE A 181 1.39 15.20 -10.97
C ILE A 181 0.02 14.58 -10.72
N THR A 182 -1.03 15.41 -10.69
CA THR A 182 -2.42 14.98 -10.50
C THR A 182 -3.18 14.96 -11.82
N ARG A 183 -3.87 13.85 -12.10
CA ARG A 183 -4.80 13.71 -13.22
C ARG A 183 -6.16 13.26 -12.73
N THR A 184 -7.20 13.88 -13.26
CA THR A 184 -8.59 13.59 -12.89
C THR A 184 -9.32 12.99 -14.08
N SER A 185 -10.04 11.89 -13.85
CA SER A 185 -10.91 11.27 -14.83
C SER A 185 -12.24 10.85 -14.20
N THR A 186 -13.27 10.71 -15.02
CA THR A 186 -14.53 10.09 -14.61
C THR A 186 -14.39 8.58 -14.77
N VAL A 187 -14.56 7.84 -13.68
CA VAL A 187 -14.37 6.38 -13.64
C VAL A 187 -15.71 5.70 -13.36
N PRO A 188 -16.17 4.79 -14.24
CA PRO A 188 -17.29 3.91 -13.92
C PRO A 188 -16.86 2.89 -12.87
N LEU A 189 -17.73 2.65 -11.88
CA LEU A 189 -17.44 1.72 -10.82
C LEU A 189 -18.72 1.03 -10.31
N ASP A 190 -18.56 -0.21 -9.89
CA ASP A 190 -19.59 -0.99 -9.21
C ASP A 190 -19.38 -0.84 -7.70
N LEU A 191 -20.43 -0.44 -6.98
CA LEU A 191 -20.41 -0.29 -5.53
C LEU A 191 -21.42 -1.22 -4.88
N ASP A 192 -20.93 -1.94 -3.87
CA ASP A 192 -21.76 -2.56 -2.84
C ASP A 192 -21.46 -1.84 -1.53
N THR A 193 -22.46 -1.15 -0.98
CA THR A 193 -22.29 -0.30 0.20
C THR A 193 -23.31 -0.66 1.27
N THR A 194 -22.80 -0.97 2.45
CA THR A 194 -23.54 -1.17 3.68
C THR A 194 -22.99 -0.22 4.76
N PRO A 195 -23.67 -0.09 5.92
CA PRO A 195 -23.12 0.65 7.05
C PRO A 195 -21.77 0.10 7.55
N GLU A 196 -21.57 -1.21 7.44
CA GLU A 196 -20.38 -1.88 7.99
C GLU A 196 -19.24 -2.02 6.98
N GLU A 197 -19.56 -2.02 5.68
CA GLU A 197 -18.60 -2.31 4.62
C GLU A 197 -18.97 -1.65 3.30
N THR A 198 -17.95 -1.22 2.55
CA THR A 198 -18.06 -0.85 1.14
C THR A 198 -17.08 -1.67 0.33
N THR A 199 -17.56 -2.25 -0.77
CA THR A 199 -16.72 -2.84 -1.82
C THR A 199 -16.87 -2.06 -3.11
N ALA A 200 -15.75 -1.62 -3.69
CA ALA A 200 -15.70 -0.90 -4.96
C ALA A 200 -14.91 -1.69 -5.99
N ARG A 201 -15.49 -1.87 -7.18
CA ARG A 201 -14.84 -2.56 -8.31
C ARG A 201 -14.86 -1.70 -9.56
N GLY A 202 -13.84 -1.81 -10.38
CA GLY A 202 -13.82 -1.13 -11.66
C GLY A 202 -12.49 -1.21 -12.39
N THR A 203 -12.46 -0.54 -13.54
CA THR A 203 -11.29 -0.43 -14.40
C THR A 203 -11.12 1.03 -14.81
N LEU A 204 -9.88 1.50 -14.84
CA LEU A 204 -9.51 2.79 -15.45
C LEU A 204 -8.25 2.65 -16.31
N GLN A 205 -8.20 3.43 -17.39
CA GLN A 205 -7.01 3.56 -18.22
C GLN A 205 -6.21 4.78 -17.77
N LEU A 206 -4.90 4.62 -17.61
CA LEU A 206 -3.96 5.71 -17.37
C LEU A 206 -2.93 5.76 -18.49
N LYS A 207 -2.40 6.95 -18.78
CA LYS A 207 -1.20 7.10 -19.62
C LYS A 207 -0.02 7.46 -18.73
N GLN A 208 1.10 6.78 -18.92
CA GLN A 208 2.33 7.05 -18.17
C GLN A 208 2.83 8.48 -18.43
N SER A 209 2.77 8.91 -19.70
CA SER A 209 3.17 10.24 -20.14
C SER A 209 2.39 11.38 -19.46
N ASP A 210 1.13 11.15 -19.07
CA ASP A 210 0.34 12.15 -18.36
C ASP A 210 0.93 12.48 -16.97
N PHE A 211 1.73 11.58 -16.40
CA PHE A 211 2.44 11.73 -15.12
C PHE A 211 3.93 12.02 -15.32
N GLY A 212 4.36 12.43 -16.51
CA GLY A 212 5.76 12.75 -16.80
C GLY A 212 6.66 11.52 -16.91
N ILE A 213 6.09 10.32 -16.99
CA ILE A 213 6.85 9.08 -17.19
C ILE A 213 7.03 8.87 -18.69
N ALA A 214 8.27 8.85 -19.15
CA ALA A 214 8.59 8.41 -20.50
C ALA A 214 8.55 6.88 -20.57
N PRO A 215 7.65 6.26 -21.38
CA PRO A 215 7.62 4.81 -21.49
C PRO A 215 8.95 4.25 -21.98
N PHE A 216 9.42 3.18 -21.34
CA PHE A 216 10.70 2.56 -21.67
C PHE A 216 10.73 2.06 -23.11
N SER A 217 11.84 2.30 -23.81
CA SER A 217 11.99 2.01 -25.24
C SER A 217 13.43 1.61 -25.57
N LEU A 218 13.59 0.61 -26.45
CA LEU A 218 14.85 0.08 -26.94
C LEU A 218 14.88 0.07 -28.47
N PHE A 219 16.09 0.06 -29.04
CA PHE A 219 16.33 -0.01 -30.49
C PHE A 219 15.54 1.04 -31.29
N GLY A 220 15.45 2.26 -30.76
CA GLY A 220 14.72 3.36 -31.39
C GLY A 220 13.20 3.15 -31.46
N GLY A 221 12.60 2.40 -30.54
CA GLY A 221 11.14 2.15 -30.52
C GLY A 221 10.72 0.80 -31.07
N ALA A 222 11.65 -0.03 -31.56
CA ALA A 222 11.31 -1.36 -32.05
C ALA A 222 10.78 -2.27 -30.92
N LEU A 223 11.23 -2.07 -29.68
CA LEU A 223 10.64 -2.68 -28.48
C LEU A 223 10.37 -1.59 -27.45
N GLN A 224 9.11 -1.47 -27.03
CA GLN A 224 8.68 -0.40 -26.14
C GLN A 224 7.60 -0.88 -25.17
N VAL A 225 7.52 -0.26 -24.00
CA VAL A 225 6.37 -0.37 -23.09
C VAL A 225 5.27 0.56 -23.57
N LYS A 226 4.03 0.07 -23.67
CA LYS A 226 2.86 0.89 -24.03
C LYS A 226 2.70 2.04 -23.05
N ASP A 227 2.37 3.21 -23.57
CA ASP A 227 2.08 4.37 -22.73
C ASP A 227 0.79 4.18 -21.92
N GLU A 228 -0.21 3.53 -22.51
CA GLU A 228 -1.46 3.17 -21.85
C GLU A 228 -1.29 1.96 -20.92
N VAL A 229 -1.79 2.10 -19.70
CA VAL A 229 -1.79 1.09 -18.64
C VAL A 229 -3.22 0.91 -18.16
N GLU A 230 -3.68 -0.34 -18.16
CA GLU A 230 -4.98 -0.69 -17.60
C GLU A 230 -4.84 -0.94 -16.11
N VAL A 231 -5.66 -0.27 -15.30
CA VAL A 231 -5.74 -0.46 -13.86
C VAL A 231 -7.07 -1.11 -13.53
N ARG A 232 -7.04 -2.28 -12.91
CA ARG A 232 -8.22 -2.93 -12.31
C ARG A 232 -8.13 -2.85 -10.81
N PHE A 233 -9.27 -2.66 -10.15
CA PHE A 233 -9.31 -2.61 -8.70
C PHE A 233 -10.52 -3.33 -8.13
N GLU A 234 -10.30 -3.97 -7.00
CA GLU A 234 -11.33 -4.41 -6.06
C GLU A 234 -10.87 -3.95 -4.67
N LEU A 235 -11.56 -2.95 -4.12
CA LEU A 235 -11.20 -2.32 -2.86
C LEU A 235 -12.28 -2.56 -1.83
N ARG A 236 -11.88 -3.04 -0.66
CA ARG A 236 -12.77 -3.26 0.48
C ARG A 236 -12.46 -2.25 1.57
N ALA A 237 -13.49 -1.62 2.12
CA ALA A 237 -13.39 -0.76 3.29
C ALA A 237 -14.37 -1.23 4.35
N ARG A 238 -13.93 -1.29 5.61
CA ARG A 238 -14.75 -1.69 6.75
C ARG A 238 -14.91 -0.53 7.71
N LYS A 239 -16.03 -0.51 8.44
CA LYS A 239 -16.29 0.48 9.49
C LYS A 239 -15.09 0.60 10.41
N ALA A 240 -14.61 1.82 10.56
CA ALA A 240 -13.50 2.09 11.44
C ALA A 240 -14.00 2.07 12.89
N ILE A 241 -13.34 1.28 13.74
CA ILE A 241 -13.53 1.38 15.19
C ILE A 241 -12.71 2.58 15.64
N TYR A 242 -13.35 3.76 15.69
CA TYR A 242 -12.76 4.91 16.35
C TYR A 242 -12.88 4.70 17.86
N PRO A 243 -11.79 4.74 18.64
CA PRO A 243 -11.94 4.83 20.09
C PRO A 243 -12.76 6.10 20.38
N ALA A 244 -13.80 5.96 21.21
CA ALA A 244 -14.64 7.09 21.59
C ALA A 244 -13.76 8.24 22.09
N PRO A 245 -14.07 9.51 21.77
CA PRO A 245 -13.30 10.62 22.29
C PRO A 245 -13.31 10.55 23.82
N ILE A 246 -12.11 10.53 24.42
CA ILE A 246 -11.97 10.65 25.87
C ILE A 246 -12.59 12.00 26.22
N THR A 247 -13.79 11.97 26.81
CA THR A 247 -14.40 13.18 27.36
C THR A 247 -13.57 13.55 28.59
N VAL A 248 -12.63 14.48 28.43
CA VAL A 248 -11.97 15.11 29.57
C VAL A 248 -13.01 16.00 30.23
N ILE A 249 -13.72 15.45 31.22
CA ILE A 249 -14.61 16.22 32.08
C ILE A 249 -13.70 17.10 32.93
N PHE A 250 -13.54 18.36 32.54
CA PHE A 250 -12.96 19.36 33.43
C PHE A 250 -13.95 19.61 34.57
N PRO A 251 -13.58 19.40 35.84
CA PRO A 251 -14.45 19.76 36.95
C PRO A 251 -14.70 21.27 36.90
N SER A 252 -15.97 21.66 36.92
CA SER A 252 -16.39 23.05 37.04
C SER A 252 -15.72 23.71 38.25
N ARG A 253 -15.23 24.94 38.08
CA ARG A 253 -14.55 25.74 39.12
C ARG A 253 -15.41 26.04 40.36
N SER A 254 -16.67 25.61 40.41
CA SER A 254 -17.59 25.92 41.51
C SER A 254 -17.42 25.05 42.77
N SER A 255 -16.48 24.09 42.82
CA SER A 255 -16.28 23.18 43.97
C SER A 255 -15.05 23.46 44.84
N MET A 256 -14.38 24.61 44.69
CA MET A 256 -13.18 24.98 45.49
C MET A 256 -13.36 26.21 46.39
N ALA A 257 -14.59 26.67 46.66
CA ALA A 257 -14.82 27.87 47.47
C ALA A 257 -15.35 27.62 48.90
N SER A 258 -15.48 26.37 49.37
CA SER A 258 -16.09 26.07 50.68
C SER A 258 -15.13 25.56 51.75
N ALA A 259 -13.82 25.57 51.52
CA ALA A 259 -12.83 25.04 52.46
C ALA A 259 -11.77 26.08 52.86
N THR A 260 -12.16 27.31 53.20
CA THR A 260 -11.26 28.25 53.89
C THR A 260 -12.02 29.31 54.69
N ARG A 261 -12.83 28.91 55.68
CA ARG A 261 -13.30 29.86 56.71
C ARG A 261 -13.65 29.17 58.02
N GLU A 262 -12.65 28.64 58.72
CA GLU A 262 -12.79 28.40 60.16
C GLU A 262 -11.41 28.34 60.84
N LYS A 263 -10.89 29.51 61.23
CA LYS A 263 -9.97 29.72 62.36
C LYS A 263 -9.57 31.19 62.43
N SER A 264 -10.39 32.00 63.12
CA SER A 264 -9.92 33.13 63.92
C SER A 264 -11.10 33.75 64.65
N ALA A 265 -11.25 33.44 65.94
CA ALA A 265 -11.88 34.29 66.95
C ALA A 265 -11.70 33.65 68.35
N LEU A 266 -10.63 34.03 69.04
CA LEU A 266 -10.69 34.24 70.48
C LEU A 266 -10.94 35.75 70.70
N PRO A 267 -11.73 36.11 71.71
CA PRO A 267 -11.31 37.21 72.55
C PRO A 267 -11.29 36.86 74.04
N SER A 268 -10.34 37.52 74.69
CA SER A 268 -9.99 37.56 76.11
C SER A 268 -11.13 38.02 77.03
N ALA A 269 -11.29 37.34 78.16
CA ALA A 269 -11.35 37.90 79.53
C ALA A 269 -11.19 36.75 80.54
#